data_AF-A0A957TVI6-F1
#
_entry.id   AF-A0A957TVI6-F1
#
_cell.length_a   1.000
_cell.length_b   1.000
_cell.length_c   1.000
_cell.angle_alpha   90.00
_cell.angle_beta   90.00
_cell.angle_gamma   90.00
#
_symmetry.space_group_name_H-M   'P 1'
#
loop_
_entity.id
_entity.type
_entity.pdbx_description
1 polymer ?
#
loop_
_entity_poly.entity_id
_entity_poly.type
_entity_poly.pdbx_seq_one_letter_code
_entity_poly.pdbx_strand_id
1 'polypeptide(L)'
;MVRHYCINNLEHIDLYVERGLYFQAMQRLWHAAGEFLQGLCIAHRTYPIAYDKWVREQVVDVLGMPDLYTQLTSLFEIECFESAALAHKAVLLRNLVTDNFVP
;
A
#
# COMPACT_ATOMS: atom_id res chain seq x y z
N MET A 1 -18.41 5.40 -5.43
CA MET A 1 -17.36 6.45 -5.35
C MET A 1 -15.99 5.84 -5.06
N VAL A 2 -15.75 5.20 -3.91
CA VAL A 2 -14.43 4.60 -3.58
C VAL A 2 -13.90 3.61 -4.63
N ARG A 3 -14.77 2.74 -5.19
CA ARG A 3 -14.40 1.83 -6.30
C ARG A 3 -13.87 2.57 -7.53
N HIS A 4 -14.43 3.73 -7.85
CA HIS A 4 -13.99 4.50 -9.03
C HIS A 4 -12.57 5.04 -8.83
N TYR A 5 -12.26 5.57 -7.65
CA TYR A 5 -10.91 6.03 -7.34
C TYR A 5 -9.89 4.88 -7.31
N CYS A 6 -10.27 3.73 -6.75
CA CYS A 6 -9.46 2.51 -6.74
C CYS A 6 -9.06 2.11 -8.16
N ILE A 7 -10.04 1.95 -9.05
CA ILE A 7 -9.79 1.62 -10.46
C ILE A 7 -8.97 2.71 -11.17
N ASN A 8 -9.30 3.98 -10.94
CA ASN A 8 -8.54 5.08 -11.54
C ASN A 8 -7.06 5.03 -11.13
N ASN A 9 -6.73 4.77 -9.86
CA ASN A 9 -5.34 4.64 -9.43
C ASN A 9 -4.64 3.46 -10.12
N LEU A 10 -5.32 2.31 -10.26
CA LEU A 10 -4.77 1.12 -10.93
C LEU A 10 -4.51 1.37 -12.43
N GLU A 11 -5.47 1.98 -13.14
CA GLU A 11 -5.37 2.23 -14.59
C GLU A 11 -4.22 3.17 -14.97
N HIS A 12 -3.72 3.98 -14.04
CA HIS A 12 -2.60 4.88 -14.31
C HIS A 12 -1.23 4.21 -14.12
N ILE A 13 -1.15 3.06 -13.46
CA ILE A 13 0.14 2.43 -13.09
C ILE A 13 1.01 2.17 -14.32
N ASP A 14 0.45 1.56 -15.36
CA ASP A 14 1.19 1.22 -16.58
C ASP A 14 1.77 2.46 -17.26
N LEU A 15 0.99 3.55 -17.33
CA LEU A 15 1.44 4.82 -17.88
C LEU A 15 2.61 5.42 -17.09
N TYR A 16 2.61 5.31 -15.75
CA TYR A 16 3.71 5.78 -14.93
C TYR A 16 4.95 4.89 -15.10
N VAL A 17 4.77 3.57 -15.20
CA VAL A 17 5.85 2.60 -15.44
C VAL A 17 6.51 2.85 -16.80
N GLU A 18 5.74 3.02 -17.88
CA GLU A 18 6.25 3.32 -19.23
C GLU A 18 7.10 4.60 -19.27
N ARG A 19 6.80 5.56 -18.38
CA ARG A 19 7.52 6.84 -18.25
C ARG A 19 8.69 6.79 -17.26
N GLY A 20 8.97 5.64 -16.66
CA GLY A 20 10.02 5.48 -15.64
C GLY A 20 9.69 6.10 -14.28
N LEU A 21 8.42 6.42 -14.03
CA LEU A 21 7.92 7.09 -12.82
C LEU A 21 7.55 6.07 -11.73
N TYR A 22 8.47 5.15 -11.41
CA TYR A 22 8.19 4.00 -10.53
C TYR A 22 7.72 4.35 -9.12
N PHE A 23 8.22 5.45 -8.54
CA PHE A 23 7.75 5.90 -7.22
C PHE A 23 6.30 6.38 -7.26
N GLN A 24 5.89 7.03 -8.35
CA GLN A 24 4.50 7.45 -8.53
C GLN A 24 3.60 6.24 -8.82
N ALA A 25 4.07 5.26 -9.60
CA ALA A 25 3.37 4.00 -9.80
C ALA A 25 3.15 3.25 -8.46
N MET A 26 4.18 3.17 -7.62
CA MET A 26 4.08 2.57 -6.28
C MET A 26 3.11 3.33 -5.37
N GLN A 27 3.15 4.67 -5.40
CA GLN A 27 2.20 5.50 -4.65
C GLN A 27 0.76 5.26 -5.10
N ARG A 28 0.50 5.14 -6.41
CA ARG A 28 -0.82 4.80 -6.95
C ARG A 28 -1.30 3.44 -6.48
N LEU A 29 -0.44 2.43 -6.48
CA LEU A 29 -0.76 1.11 -5.96
C LEU A 29 -1.13 1.16 -4.46
N TRP A 30 -0.38 1.92 -3.66
CA TRP A 30 -0.69 2.12 -2.25
C TRP A 30 -2.05 2.80 -2.03
N HIS A 31 -2.36 3.85 -2.79
CA HIS A 31 -3.67 4.50 -2.74
C HIS A 31 -4.81 3.54 -3.12
N ALA A 32 -4.64 2.76 -4.19
CA ALA A 32 -5.63 1.80 -4.63
C ALA A 32 -5.92 0.72 -3.56
N ALA A 33 -4.89 0.25 -2.85
CA ALA A 33 -5.05 -0.71 -1.75
C ALA A 33 -5.80 -0.11 -0.55
N GLY A 34 -5.53 1.15 -0.19
CA GLY A 34 -6.30 1.87 0.84
C GLY A 34 -7.77 2.02 0.46
N GLU A 35 -8.05 2.40 -0.80
CA GLU A 35 -9.41 2.52 -1.33
C GLU A 35 -10.11 1.15 -1.41
N PHE A 36 -9.38 0.08 -1.72
CA PHE A 36 -9.88 -1.28 -1.66
C PHE A 36 -10.31 -1.66 -0.24
N LEU A 37 -9.46 -1.45 0.77
CA LEU A 37 -9.78 -1.72 2.18
C LEU A 37 -10.98 -0.92 2.65
N GLN A 38 -11.06 0.36 2.27
CA GLN A 38 -12.21 1.20 2.56
C GLN A 38 -13.49 0.65 1.90
N GLY A 39 -13.44 0.31 0.62
CA GLY A 39 -14.57 -0.26 -0.11
C GLY A 39 -15.04 -1.59 0.50
N LEU A 40 -14.11 -2.45 0.90
CA LEU A 40 -14.37 -3.71 1.57
C LEU A 40 -15.10 -3.49 2.90
N CYS A 41 -14.57 -2.62 3.77
CA CYS A 41 -15.20 -2.30 5.05
C CYS A 41 -16.63 -1.75 4.86
N ILE A 42 -16.83 -0.84 3.90
CA ILE A 42 -18.16 -0.29 3.58
C ILE A 42 -19.12 -1.39 3.12
N ALA A 43 -18.68 -2.32 2.26
CA ALA A 43 -19.51 -3.41 1.77
C ALA A 43 -20.00 -4.33 2.91
N HIS A 44 -19.18 -4.46 3.97
CA HIS A 44 -19.50 -5.23 5.17
C HIS A 44 -20.13 -4.40 6.29
N ARG A 45 -20.42 -3.11 6.06
CA ARG A 45 -20.94 -2.16 7.07
C ARG A 45 -20.05 -2.07 8.32
N THR A 46 -18.74 -2.20 8.13
CA THR A 46 -17.73 -2.01 9.16
C THR A 46 -17.06 -0.65 8.94
N TYR A 47 -16.93 0.15 9.99
CA TYR A 47 -16.44 1.54 9.90
C TYR A 47 -15.33 1.79 10.92
N PRO A 48 -14.09 1.36 10.63
CA PRO A 48 -12.95 1.57 11.50
C PRO A 48 -12.57 3.06 11.58
N ILE A 49 -11.85 3.44 12.64
CA ILE A 49 -11.32 4.81 12.82
C ILE A 49 -10.40 5.20 11.66
N ALA A 50 -9.65 4.24 11.12
CA ALA A 50 -8.81 4.40 9.94
C ALA A 50 -8.70 3.07 9.18
N TYR A 51 -8.81 3.11 7.85
CA TYR A 51 -8.83 1.90 7.01
C TYR A 51 -7.44 1.28 6.77
N ASP A 52 -6.38 2.05 7.00
CA ASP A 52 -4.98 1.67 6.81
C ASP A 52 -4.27 1.22 8.11
N LYS A 53 -4.94 1.34 9.26
CA LYS A 53 -4.40 0.96 10.58
C LYS A 53 -4.96 -0.37 11.03
N TRP A 54 -4.17 -1.19 11.71
CA TRP A 54 -4.61 -2.49 12.24
C TRP A 54 -5.27 -3.39 11.17
N VAL A 55 -4.78 -3.32 9.92
CA VAL A 55 -5.38 -4.01 8.76
C VAL A 55 -5.53 -5.51 9.00
N ARG A 56 -4.59 -6.15 9.69
CA ARG A 56 -4.71 -7.57 10.06
C ARG A 56 -5.94 -7.82 10.93
N GLU A 57 -6.12 -7.06 12.00
CA GLU A 57 -7.27 -7.20 12.89
C GLU A 57 -8.56 -6.93 12.14
N GLN A 58 -8.61 -5.87 11.34
CA GLN A 58 -9.79 -5.54 10.55
C GLN A 58 -10.16 -6.65 9.56
N VAL A 59 -9.20 -7.15 8.78
CA VAL A 59 -9.47 -8.13 7.73
C VAL A 59 -9.66 -9.54 8.28
N VAL A 60 -8.83 -9.96 9.25
CA VAL A 60 -8.85 -11.32 9.80
C VAL A 60 -9.89 -11.45 10.91
N ASP A 61 -9.80 -10.60 11.93
CA ASP A 61 -10.55 -10.80 13.17
C ASP A 61 -11.96 -10.18 13.10
N VAL A 62 -12.11 -9.02 12.44
CA VAL A 62 -13.41 -8.33 12.29
C VAL A 62 -14.19 -8.84 11.08
N LEU A 63 -13.56 -8.92 9.90
CA LEU A 63 -14.23 -9.33 8.66
C LEU A 63 -14.19 -10.85 8.41
N GLY A 64 -13.35 -11.60 9.12
CA GLY A 64 -13.26 -13.06 8.98
C GLY A 64 -12.62 -13.53 7.67
N MET A 65 -11.69 -12.77 7.10
CA MET A 65 -11.12 -13.00 5.75
C MET A 65 -9.59 -13.22 5.75
N PRO A 66 -9.07 -14.28 6.43
CA PRO A 66 -7.63 -14.53 6.53
C PRO A 66 -6.93 -14.75 5.17
N ASP A 67 -7.60 -15.39 4.22
CA ASP A 67 -7.03 -15.64 2.90
C ASP A 67 -6.86 -14.34 2.10
N LEU A 68 -7.80 -13.41 2.25
CA LEU A 68 -7.72 -12.10 1.63
C LEU A 68 -6.57 -11.28 2.23
N TYR A 69 -6.37 -11.36 3.54
CA TYR A 69 -5.23 -10.71 4.20
C TYR A 69 -3.90 -11.21 3.62
N THR A 70 -3.77 -12.54 3.46
CA THR A 70 -2.57 -13.17 2.88
C THR A 70 -2.32 -12.71 1.45
N GLN A 71 -3.37 -12.67 0.62
CA GLN A 71 -3.26 -12.16 -0.75
C GLN A 71 -2.85 -10.69 -0.77
N LEU A 72 -3.48 -9.85 0.05
CA LEU A 72 -3.22 -8.42 0.09
C LEU A 72 -1.79 -8.11 0.55
N THR A 73 -1.26 -8.82 1.55
CA THR A 73 0.13 -8.60 2.01
C THR A 73 1.13 -9.02 0.96
N SER A 74 0.88 -10.12 0.24
CA SER A 74 1.80 -10.61 -0.80
C SER A 74 2.02 -9.60 -1.95
N LEU A 75 1.06 -8.71 -2.22
CA LEU A 75 1.19 -7.63 -3.21
C LEU A 75 2.26 -6.58 -2.84
N PHE A 76 2.61 -6.48 -1.55
CA PHE A 76 3.53 -5.49 -1.01
C PHE A 76 4.78 -6.12 -0.40
N GLU A 77 4.92 -7.44 -0.49
CA GLU A 77 6.11 -8.13 -0.04
C GLU A 77 7.31 -7.66 -0.87
N ILE A 78 8.30 -7.10 -0.16
CA ILE A 78 9.68 -7.11 -0.65
C ILE A 78 10.10 -8.57 -0.54
N GLU A 79 10.65 -9.16 -1.61
CA GLU A 79 11.03 -10.59 -1.76
C GLU A 79 11.55 -11.28 -0.49
N CYS A 80 12.16 -10.54 0.45
CA CYS A 80 12.33 -11.00 1.82
C CYS A 80 12.05 -9.87 2.83
N PHE A 81 10.87 -9.88 3.48
CA PHE A 81 10.44 -8.85 4.44
C PHE A 81 11.24 -8.90 5.76
N GLU A 82 11.61 -10.09 6.22
CA GLU A 82 12.53 -10.32 7.35
C GLU A 82 14.01 -10.25 6.93
N SER A 83 14.34 -9.48 5.90
CA SER A 83 15.73 -9.22 5.52
C SER A 83 16.18 -7.84 5.98
N ALA A 84 17.50 -7.65 6.00
CA ALA A 84 18.09 -6.33 6.21
C ALA A 84 17.79 -5.34 5.06
N ALA A 85 17.03 -5.72 4.02
CA ALA A 85 16.74 -4.86 2.87
C ALA A 85 16.02 -3.58 3.26
N LEU A 86 15.08 -3.63 4.20
CA LEU A 86 14.38 -2.42 4.66
C LEU A 86 15.32 -1.50 5.42
N ALA A 87 16.17 -2.06 6.30
CA ALA A 87 17.18 -1.30 7.02
C ALA A 87 18.20 -0.65 6.08
N HIS A 88 18.64 -1.39 5.04
CA HIS A 88 19.57 -0.88 4.04
C HIS A 88 18.95 0.24 3.20
N LYS A 89 17.71 0.06 2.71
CA LYS A 89 16.96 1.11 2.01
C LYS A 89 16.75 2.34 2.89
N ALA A 90 16.49 2.17 4.19
CA ALA A 90 16.36 3.27 5.14
C ALA A 90 17.68 4.05 5.32
N VAL A 91 18.83 3.37 5.37
CA VAL A 91 20.15 4.02 5.39
C VAL A 91 20.41 4.79 4.10
N LEU A 92 20.13 4.19 2.94
CA LEU A 92 20.29 4.87 1.65
C LEU A 92 19.41 6.13 1.56
N LEU A 93 18.13 6.03 1.97
CA LEU A 93 17.24 7.18 2.00
C LEU A 93 17.72 8.26 2.98
N ARG A 94 18.26 7.86 4.14
CA ARG A 94 18.85 8.80 5.10
C ARG A 94 20.05 9.54 4.49
N ASN A 95 20.93 8.83 3.77
CA ASN A 95 22.07 9.46 3.10
C ASN A 95 21.59 10.45 2.03
N LEU A 96 20.62 10.06 1.20
CA LEU A 96 19.99 10.96 0.24
C LEU A 96 19.39 12.20 0.92
N VAL A 97 18.77 12.04 2.10
CA VAL A 97 18.25 13.17 2.88
C VAL A 97 19.38 14.10 3.31
N THR A 98 20.47 13.57 3.87
CA THR A 98 21.63 14.37 4.28
C THR A 98 22.28 15.09 3.09
N ASP A 99 22.37 14.43 1.95
CA ASP A 99 23.06 14.96 0.77
C ASP A 99 22.25 16.01 0.01
N ASN A 100 20.91 15.95 0.08
CA ASN A 100 20.02 16.78 -0.74
C ASN A 100 19.20 17.80 0.05
N PHE A 101 19.11 17.66 1.37
CA PHE A 101 18.51 18.67 2.24
C PHE A 101 19.60 19.30 3.11
N VAL A 102 20.16 20.42 2.62
CA VAL A 102 20.91 21.37 3.44
C VAL A 102 19.90 22.30 4.13
N PRO A 103 20.14 22.78 5.38
CA PRO A 103 19.24 23.71 6.06
C PRO A 103 18.84 24.92 5.22
#